data_AF-A0A066TXH1-F1
#
_entry.id   AF-A0A066TXH1-F1
#
_cell.length_a   1.000
_cell.length_b   1.000
_cell.length_c   1.000
_cell.angle_alpha   90.00
_cell.angle_beta   90.00
_cell.angle_gamma   90.00
#
_symmetry.space_group_name_H-M   'P 1'
#
loop_
_entity.id
_entity.type
_entity.pdbx_description
1 polymer ?
#
loop_
_entity_poly.entity_id
_entity_poly.type
_entity_poly.pdbx_seq_one_letter_code
_entity_poly.pdbx_strand_id
1 'polypeptide(L)'
;MVHAKGARIRVRGLQPAQVLAGLAGIAFLVVGIIGFSRTGFGNFAGHHDAGFWRFSANPLMSLVRVVTGVVGLLLAFGSGRARTFGWLLFIGYGLLFVWGLMIDGLISTNPFANAGNPMDLEPADTWLHLGVAALGLLIAVLPARRTILLPEDETADEPTVAEQRTDRPVVDRTEDRVTDEPRRRSFLRRDHNGRGPEVTHEERPPGLAH
;
A
#
# COMPACT_ATOMS: atom_id res chain seq x y z
N MET A 1 12.93 -33.18 20.46
CA MET A 1 12.02 -32.18 19.86
C MET A 1 12.74 -30.84 19.86
N VAL A 2 13.38 -30.46 18.76
CA VAL A 2 14.22 -29.25 18.70
C VAL A 2 13.32 -28.07 18.37
N HIS A 3 13.13 -27.17 19.35
CA HIS A 3 12.48 -25.88 19.13
C HIS A 3 13.47 -24.97 18.39
N ALA A 4 13.26 -24.73 17.10
CA ALA A 4 13.98 -23.70 16.36
C ALA A 4 13.61 -22.32 16.92
N LYS A 5 14.40 -21.86 17.88
CA LYS A 5 14.29 -20.57 18.54
C LYS A 5 14.83 -19.51 17.58
N GLY A 6 13.97 -18.84 16.82
CA GLY A 6 14.39 -17.65 16.07
C GLY A 6 13.74 -17.35 14.71
N ALA A 7 12.75 -18.12 14.24
CA ALA A 7 12.04 -17.76 13.02
C ALA A 7 11.15 -16.50 13.23
N ARG A 8 11.72 -15.31 13.05
CA ARG A 8 10.94 -14.05 12.99
C ARG A 8 10.28 -13.96 11.61
N ILE A 9 8.99 -14.28 11.54
CA ILE A 9 8.20 -14.09 10.31
C ILE A 9 8.10 -12.59 10.03
N ARG A 10 8.99 -12.07 9.18
CA ARG A 10 8.93 -10.70 8.71
C ARG A 10 8.32 -10.70 7.32
N VAL A 11 7.10 -10.18 7.20
CA VAL A 11 6.45 -9.98 5.90
C VAL A 11 7.27 -8.93 5.13
N ARG A 12 8.20 -9.37 4.27
CA ARG A 12 9.04 -8.48 3.46
C ARG A 12 8.46 -8.44 2.04
N GLY A 13 7.93 -7.28 1.64
CA GLY A 13 7.42 -7.01 0.28
C GLY A 13 6.01 -6.42 0.25
N LEU A 14 5.71 -5.63 -0.79
CA LEU A 14 4.36 -5.13 -1.09
C LEU A 14 3.43 -6.31 -1.39
N GLN A 15 2.31 -6.40 -0.68
CA GLN A 15 1.35 -7.49 -0.91
C GLN A 15 0.51 -7.22 -2.17
N PRO A 16 0.13 -8.25 -2.95
CA PRO A 16 -0.70 -8.07 -4.15
C PRO A 16 -2.00 -7.30 -3.88
N ALA A 17 -2.65 -7.58 -2.74
CA ALA A 17 -3.86 -6.88 -2.33
C ALA A 17 -3.62 -5.37 -2.10
N GLN A 18 -2.46 -4.99 -1.55
CA GLN A 18 -2.11 -3.58 -1.35
C GLN A 18 -1.90 -2.85 -2.67
N VAL A 19 -1.22 -3.49 -3.62
CA VAL A 19 -0.99 -2.93 -4.96
C VAL A 19 -2.32 -2.74 -5.69
N LEU A 20 -3.17 -3.77 -5.70
CA LEU A 20 -4.49 -3.68 -6.33
C LEU A 20 -5.39 -2.64 -5.64
N ALA A 21 -5.39 -2.57 -4.31
CA ALA A 21 -6.15 -1.54 -3.59
C ALA A 21 -5.66 -0.12 -3.92
N GLY A 22 -4.34 0.08 -4.01
CA GLY A 22 -3.75 1.35 -4.42
C GLY A 22 -4.11 1.73 -5.86
N LEU A 23 -3.97 0.80 -6.81
CA LEU A 23 -4.31 1.02 -8.22
C LEU A 23 -5.81 1.30 -8.40
N ALA A 24 -6.67 0.52 -7.74
CA ALA A 24 -8.12 0.76 -7.76
C ALA A 24 -8.46 2.12 -7.14
N GLY A 25 -7.84 2.48 -6.01
CA GLY A 25 -8.02 3.78 -5.37
C GLY A 25 -7.66 4.95 -6.30
N ILE A 26 -6.51 4.86 -6.98
CA ILE A 26 -6.08 5.85 -7.99
C ILE A 26 -7.08 5.92 -9.15
N ALA A 27 -7.50 4.77 -9.70
CA ALA A 27 -8.46 4.73 -10.80
C ALA A 27 -9.79 5.40 -10.41
N PHE A 28 -10.32 5.11 -9.23
CA PHE A 28 -11.53 5.73 -8.71
C PHE A 28 -11.39 7.25 -8.53
N LEU A 29 -10.24 7.69 -8.03
CA LEU A 29 -9.98 9.11 -7.86
C LEU A 29 -9.92 9.84 -9.21
N VAL A 30 -9.21 9.27 -10.20
CA VAL A 30 -9.12 9.84 -11.55
C VAL A 30 -10.49 9.91 -12.21
N VAL A 31 -11.23 8.80 -12.25
CA VAL A 31 -12.57 8.75 -12.86
C VAL A 31 -13.54 9.67 -12.12
N GLY A 32 -13.49 9.71 -10.78
CA GLY A 32 -14.30 10.57 -9.96
C GLY A 32 -14.04 12.05 -10.22
N ILE A 33 -12.77 12.48 -10.26
CA ILE A 33 -12.39 13.87 -10.54
C ILE A 33 -12.79 14.28 -11.96
N ILE A 34 -12.59 13.41 -12.96
CA ILE A 34 -13.03 13.68 -14.34
C ILE A 34 -14.54 13.83 -14.38
N GLY A 35 -15.30 12.93 -13.72
CA GLY A 35 -16.75 13.03 -13.61
C GLY A 35 -17.18 14.35 -12.95
N PHE A 36 -16.54 14.72 -11.84
CA PHE A 36 -16.84 15.96 -11.12
C PHE A 36 -16.56 17.22 -11.96
N SER A 37 -15.49 17.22 -12.75
CA SER A 37 -15.17 18.32 -13.66
C SER A 37 -16.19 18.53 -14.77
N ARG A 38 -16.95 17.47 -15.11
CA ARG A 38 -18.00 17.50 -16.15
C ARG A 38 -19.36 17.87 -15.59
N THR A 39 -19.69 17.38 -14.40
CA THR A 39 -21.02 17.51 -13.78
C THR A 39 -21.14 18.74 -12.88
N GLY A 40 -20.03 19.24 -12.36
CA GLY A 40 -20.00 20.38 -11.45
C GLY A 40 -20.57 20.07 -10.07
N PHE A 41 -20.95 21.11 -9.32
CA PHE A 41 -21.47 21.00 -7.94
C PHE A 41 -23.00 21.18 -7.85
N GLY A 42 -23.69 21.26 -9.00
CA GLY A 42 -25.13 21.50 -9.05
C GLY A 42 -25.93 20.21 -9.25
N ASN A 43 -27.17 20.19 -8.74
CA ASN A 43 -28.18 19.19 -9.07
C ASN A 43 -27.76 17.70 -8.88
N PHE A 44 -27.30 17.34 -7.67
CA PHE A 44 -26.84 15.98 -7.30
C PHE A 44 -27.83 14.83 -7.53
N ALA A 45 -29.12 15.12 -7.69
CA ALA A 45 -30.16 14.12 -7.96
C ALA A 45 -30.81 14.32 -9.34
N GLY A 46 -30.24 15.19 -10.17
CA GLY A 46 -30.77 15.49 -11.50
C GLY A 46 -30.14 14.66 -12.59
N HIS A 47 -30.96 14.34 -13.59
CA HIS A 47 -30.54 13.71 -14.84
C HIS A 47 -29.62 14.66 -15.59
N HIS A 48 -28.41 14.21 -15.91
CA HIS A 48 -27.46 14.97 -16.73
C HIS A 48 -27.17 14.15 -17.99
N ASP A 49 -27.22 14.82 -19.15
CA ASP A 49 -27.09 14.16 -20.45
C ASP A 49 -25.83 13.27 -20.50
N ALA A 50 -26.03 12.01 -20.89
CA ALA A 50 -25.00 10.99 -21.04
C ALA A 50 -23.93 11.43 -22.06
N GLY A 51 -22.87 12.08 -21.59
CA GLY A 51 -21.77 12.56 -22.41
C GLY A 51 -20.76 11.47 -22.76
N PHE A 52 -20.65 11.14 -24.06
CA PHE A 52 -19.62 10.35 -24.77
C PHE A 52 -19.31 8.91 -24.29
N TRP A 53 -19.51 8.58 -23.04
CA TRP A 53 -19.58 7.23 -22.51
C TRP A 53 -21.00 7.03 -22.00
N ARG A 54 -21.62 5.88 -22.27
CA ARG A 54 -22.97 5.49 -21.80
C ARG A 54 -23.06 5.34 -20.26
N PHE A 55 -22.27 6.10 -19.51
CA PHE A 55 -22.27 6.11 -18.05
C PHE A 55 -22.95 7.38 -17.58
N SER A 56 -23.74 7.23 -16.53
CA SER A 56 -24.37 8.31 -15.80
C SER A 56 -23.38 9.40 -15.41
N ALA A 57 -23.65 10.62 -15.86
CA ALA A 57 -22.92 11.81 -15.48
C ALA A 57 -23.57 12.45 -14.23
N ASN A 58 -23.73 11.68 -13.15
CA ASN A 58 -24.27 12.22 -11.91
C ASN A 58 -23.15 12.80 -10.99
N PRO A 59 -23.27 14.05 -10.50
CA PRO A 59 -22.39 14.61 -9.48
C PRO A 59 -22.24 13.72 -8.23
N LEU A 60 -23.33 13.06 -7.80
CA LEU A 60 -23.35 12.17 -6.63
C LEU A 60 -22.45 10.96 -6.84
N MET A 61 -22.55 10.28 -7.99
CA MET A 61 -21.68 9.14 -8.30
C MET A 61 -20.23 9.55 -8.50
N SER A 62 -19.99 10.74 -9.04
CA SER A 62 -18.64 11.32 -9.13
C SER A 62 -18.03 11.49 -7.74
N LEU A 63 -18.80 12.02 -6.78
CA LEU A 63 -18.38 12.13 -5.38
C LEU A 63 -18.10 10.76 -4.74
N VAL A 64 -19.01 9.80 -4.90
CA VAL A 64 -18.84 8.43 -4.37
C VAL A 64 -17.53 7.81 -4.88
N ARG A 65 -17.21 7.98 -6.17
CA ARG A 65 -15.95 7.50 -6.76
C ARG A 65 -14.74 8.20 -6.15
N VAL A 66 -14.78 9.53 -5.98
CA VAL A 66 -13.69 10.26 -5.30
C VAL A 66 -13.46 9.76 -3.87
N VAL A 67 -14.52 9.64 -3.07
CA VAL A 67 -14.43 9.14 -1.69
C VAL A 67 -13.91 7.70 -1.66
N THR A 68 -14.41 6.85 -2.54
CA THR A 68 -13.93 5.47 -2.70
C THR A 68 -12.43 5.46 -3.02
N GLY A 69 -11.97 6.35 -3.91
CA GLY A 69 -10.57 6.48 -4.27
C GLY A 69 -9.67 6.87 -3.10
N VAL A 70 -10.10 7.86 -2.32
CA VAL A 70 -9.40 8.29 -1.10
C VAL A 70 -9.33 7.16 -0.07
N VAL A 71 -10.46 6.49 0.21
CA VAL A 71 -10.50 5.34 1.12
C VAL A 71 -9.57 4.22 0.62
N GLY A 72 -9.58 3.92 -0.68
CA GLY A 72 -8.70 2.92 -1.28
C GLY A 72 -7.22 3.22 -1.05
N LEU A 73 -6.81 4.47 -1.25
CA LEU A 73 -5.43 4.90 -1.04
C LEU A 73 -5.03 4.83 0.45
N LEU A 74 -5.91 5.25 1.35
CA LEU A 74 -5.68 5.16 2.80
C LEU A 74 -5.59 3.70 3.30
N LEU A 75 -6.36 2.80 2.70
CA LEU A 75 -6.37 1.39 3.09
C LEU A 75 -5.25 0.57 2.42
N ALA A 76 -4.63 1.07 1.34
CA ALA A 76 -3.52 0.41 0.66
C ALA A 76 -2.26 0.28 1.52
N PHE A 77 -2.07 1.13 2.55
CA PHE A 77 -0.89 1.11 3.43
C PHE A 77 -0.72 -0.17 4.27
N GLY A 78 -1.76 -1.00 4.40
CA GLY A 78 -1.71 -2.23 5.17
C GLY A 78 -2.40 -3.38 4.45
N SER A 79 -1.86 -4.58 4.51
CA SER A 79 -2.43 -5.74 3.83
C SER A 79 -3.81 -6.15 4.34
N GLY A 80 -4.01 -6.15 5.66
CA GLY A 80 -5.33 -6.37 6.25
C GLY A 80 -6.32 -5.29 5.82
N ARG A 81 -5.89 -4.02 5.84
CA ARG A 81 -6.70 -2.86 5.43
C ARG A 81 -7.07 -2.92 3.95
N ALA A 82 -6.14 -3.32 3.09
CA ALA A 82 -6.39 -3.48 1.65
C ALA A 82 -7.48 -4.53 1.37
N ARG A 83 -7.54 -5.62 2.15
CA ARG A 83 -8.63 -6.59 2.06
C ARG A 83 -9.95 -6.04 2.56
N THR A 84 -9.93 -5.24 3.63
CA THR A 84 -11.12 -4.51 4.09
C THR A 84 -11.65 -3.62 2.97
N PHE A 85 -10.77 -2.92 2.24
CA PHE A 85 -11.18 -2.14 1.08
C PHE A 85 -11.81 -3.01 -0.02
N GLY A 86 -11.24 -4.19 -0.29
CA GLY A 86 -11.84 -5.17 -1.20
C GLY A 86 -13.28 -5.57 -0.80
N TRP A 87 -13.51 -5.85 0.49
CA TRP A 87 -14.86 -6.13 1.01
C TRP A 87 -15.81 -4.93 0.87
N LEU A 88 -15.32 -3.72 1.16
CA LEU A 88 -16.11 -2.50 0.98
C LEU A 88 -16.51 -2.30 -0.48
N LEU A 89 -15.59 -2.53 -1.42
CA LEU A 89 -15.89 -2.48 -2.85
C LEU A 89 -16.91 -3.55 -3.25
N PHE A 90 -16.72 -4.79 -2.83
CA PHE A 90 -17.62 -5.89 -3.15
C PHE A 90 -19.05 -5.62 -2.65
N ILE A 91 -19.19 -5.24 -1.37
CA ILE A 91 -20.50 -4.99 -0.78
C ILE A 91 -21.11 -3.71 -1.36
N GLY A 92 -20.37 -2.61 -1.40
CA GLY A 92 -20.88 -1.32 -1.87
C GLY A 92 -21.30 -1.35 -3.34
N TYR A 93 -20.40 -1.78 -4.24
CA TYR A 93 -20.71 -1.85 -5.67
C TYR A 93 -21.61 -3.03 -6.01
N GLY A 94 -21.60 -4.11 -5.21
CA GLY A 94 -22.58 -5.20 -5.32
C GLY A 94 -24.01 -4.72 -5.03
N LEU A 95 -24.19 -3.89 -4.01
CA LEU A 95 -25.50 -3.27 -3.70
C LEU A 95 -25.94 -2.33 -4.82
N LEU A 96 -25.03 -1.51 -5.37
CA LEU A 96 -25.33 -0.64 -6.51
C LEU A 96 -25.71 -1.44 -7.77
N PHE A 97 -25.05 -2.57 -8.02
CA PHE A 97 -25.41 -3.48 -9.11
C PHE A 97 -26.82 -4.04 -8.93
N VAL A 98 -27.13 -4.58 -7.75
CA VAL A 98 -28.48 -5.11 -7.45
C VAL A 98 -29.53 -4.01 -7.59
N TRP A 99 -29.25 -2.81 -7.10
CA TRP A 99 -30.13 -1.66 -7.30
C TRP A 99 -30.34 -1.32 -8.78
N GLY A 100 -29.27 -1.26 -9.57
CA GLY A 100 -29.34 -1.07 -11.02
C GLY A 100 -30.25 -2.09 -11.71
N LEU A 101 -30.11 -3.38 -11.36
CA LEU A 101 -30.99 -4.43 -11.87
C LEU A 101 -32.47 -4.25 -11.49
N MET A 102 -32.75 -3.69 -10.31
CA MET A 102 -34.12 -3.38 -9.87
C MET A 102 -34.72 -2.18 -10.62
N ILE A 103 -33.89 -1.20 -10.98
CA ILE A 103 -34.30 -0.04 -11.79
C ILE A 103 -34.49 -0.43 -13.26
N ASP A 104 -33.59 -1.26 -13.80
CA ASP A 104 -33.66 -1.81 -15.16
C ASP A 104 -34.82 -2.80 -15.35
N GLY A 105 -35.54 -3.15 -14.28
CA GLY A 105 -36.68 -4.07 -14.30
C GLY A 105 -36.29 -5.55 -14.45
N LEU A 106 -35.00 -5.87 -14.37
CA LEU A 106 -34.50 -7.25 -14.43
C LEU A 106 -34.79 -8.04 -13.16
N ILE A 107 -34.94 -7.35 -12.02
CA ILE A 107 -35.44 -7.90 -10.75
C ILE A 107 -36.86 -7.39 -10.51
N SER A 108 -37.83 -8.31 -10.55
CA SER A 108 -39.26 -7.98 -10.48
C SER A 108 -39.74 -7.44 -9.11
N THR A 109 -38.91 -7.56 -8.06
CA THR A 109 -39.26 -7.13 -6.71
C THR A 109 -38.46 -5.88 -6.34
N ASN A 110 -39.07 -4.70 -6.48
CA ASN A 110 -38.48 -3.44 -6.05
C ASN A 110 -39.26 -2.82 -4.87
N PRO A 111 -38.87 -3.09 -3.60
CA PRO A 111 -39.49 -2.47 -2.43
C PRO A 111 -39.33 -0.95 -2.37
N PHE A 112 -38.46 -0.37 -3.19
CA PHE A 112 -38.20 1.06 -3.30
C PHE A 112 -38.61 1.64 -4.65
N ALA A 113 -39.62 1.06 -5.32
CA ALA A 113 -40.10 1.54 -6.62
C ALA A 113 -40.43 3.05 -6.61
N ASN A 114 -40.89 3.58 -5.48
CA ASN A 114 -41.19 5.01 -5.29
C ASN A 114 -39.95 5.91 -5.24
N ALA A 115 -38.76 5.37 -4.98
CA ALA A 115 -37.51 6.13 -4.89
C ALA A 115 -36.92 6.48 -6.26
N GLY A 116 -37.34 5.80 -7.33
CA GLY A 116 -36.89 6.06 -8.70
C GLY A 116 -35.39 5.83 -8.90
N ASN A 117 -34.77 6.58 -9.82
CA ASN A 117 -33.35 6.50 -10.17
C ASN A 117 -32.57 7.76 -9.72
N PRO A 118 -32.39 8.02 -8.41
CA PRO A 118 -31.76 9.24 -7.92
C PRO A 118 -30.26 9.33 -8.27
N MET A 119 -29.64 8.19 -8.57
CA MET A 119 -28.24 8.06 -8.98
C MET A 119 -28.07 8.11 -10.50
N ASP A 120 -29.17 8.28 -11.26
CA ASP A 120 -29.22 8.28 -12.72
C ASP A 120 -28.48 7.09 -13.35
N LEU A 121 -28.54 5.91 -12.72
CA LEU A 121 -27.85 4.71 -13.15
C LEU A 121 -28.34 4.29 -14.53
N GLU A 122 -27.43 4.25 -15.51
CA GLU A 122 -27.71 3.65 -16.81
C GLU A 122 -27.46 2.14 -16.78
N PRO A 123 -28.05 1.36 -17.69
CA PRO A 123 -27.80 -0.09 -17.78
C PRO A 123 -26.31 -0.42 -17.91
N ALA A 124 -25.52 0.42 -18.57
CA ALA A 124 -24.08 0.21 -18.69
C ALA A 124 -23.35 0.39 -17.35
N ASP A 125 -23.82 1.31 -16.50
CA ASP A 125 -23.30 1.45 -15.13
C ASP A 125 -23.58 0.19 -14.33
N THR A 126 -24.76 -0.41 -14.43
CA THR A 126 -25.10 -1.66 -13.73
C THR A 126 -24.01 -2.72 -13.94
N TRP A 127 -23.62 -2.98 -15.19
CA TRP A 127 -22.55 -3.94 -15.49
C TRP A 127 -21.17 -3.50 -15.00
N LEU A 128 -20.86 -2.21 -15.05
CA LEU A 128 -19.61 -1.67 -14.48
C LEU A 128 -19.54 -1.94 -12.96
N HIS A 129 -20.65 -1.76 -12.24
CA HIS A 129 -20.72 -2.03 -10.80
C HIS A 129 -20.43 -3.50 -10.50
N LEU A 130 -20.94 -4.44 -11.31
CA LEU A 130 -20.60 -5.86 -11.19
C LEU A 130 -19.09 -6.10 -11.35
N GLY A 131 -18.47 -5.49 -12.36
CA GLY A 131 -17.03 -5.59 -12.59
C GLY A 131 -16.20 -5.07 -11.40
N VAL A 132 -16.61 -3.94 -10.83
CA VAL A 132 -15.97 -3.40 -9.62
C VAL A 132 -16.18 -4.31 -8.42
N ALA A 133 -17.37 -4.86 -8.23
CA ALA A 133 -17.64 -5.78 -7.13
C ALA A 133 -16.74 -7.02 -7.23
N ALA A 134 -16.62 -7.60 -8.43
CA ALA A 134 -15.72 -8.72 -8.68
C ALA A 134 -14.25 -8.39 -8.39
N LEU A 135 -13.78 -7.19 -8.77
CA LEU A 135 -12.44 -6.70 -8.42
C LEU A 135 -12.28 -6.56 -6.89
N GLY A 136 -13.28 -6.02 -6.21
CA GLY A 136 -13.30 -5.91 -4.75
C GLY A 136 -13.18 -7.28 -4.08
N LEU A 137 -13.94 -8.26 -4.55
CA LEU A 137 -13.88 -9.64 -4.05
C LEU A 137 -12.50 -10.26 -4.27
N LEU A 138 -11.92 -10.07 -5.46
CA LEU A 138 -10.56 -10.53 -5.76
C LEU A 138 -9.54 -9.95 -4.78
N ILE A 139 -9.60 -8.63 -4.52
CA ILE A 139 -8.74 -7.94 -3.55
C ILE A 139 -8.94 -8.50 -2.14
N ALA A 140 -10.20 -8.76 -1.75
CA ALA A 140 -10.56 -9.25 -0.43
C ALA A 140 -10.00 -10.64 -0.12
N VAL A 141 -10.04 -11.56 -1.11
CA VAL A 141 -9.67 -12.97 -0.90
C VAL A 141 -8.19 -13.28 -1.18
N LEU A 142 -7.44 -12.34 -1.77
CA LEU A 142 -6.03 -12.56 -2.14
C LEU A 142 -5.15 -12.90 -0.92
N PRO A 143 -4.39 -14.02 -0.95
CA PRO A 143 -3.54 -14.43 0.14
C PRO A 143 -2.35 -13.48 0.35
N ALA A 144 -1.89 -13.40 1.60
CA ALA A 144 -0.78 -12.55 1.98
C ALA A 144 0.50 -13.32 1.67
N ARG A 145 1.34 -12.79 0.78
CA ARG A 145 2.68 -13.37 0.58
C ARG A 145 3.46 -13.22 1.88
N ARG A 146 3.80 -14.34 2.51
CA ARG A 146 4.71 -14.41 3.67
C ARG A 146 6.03 -14.98 3.19
N THR A 147 7.06 -14.15 3.11
CA THR A 147 8.44 -14.57 2.90
C THR A 147 9.04 -14.87 4.27
N ILE A 148 9.52 -16.10 4.47
CA ILE A 148 10.27 -16.49 5.67
C ILE A 148 11.73 -16.17 5.36
N LEU A 149 12.28 -15.12 5.99
CA LEU A 149 13.72 -14.89 5.95
C LEU A 149 14.35 -15.93 6.89
N LEU A 150 15.09 -16.86 6.31
CA LEU A 150 15.91 -17.79 7.07
C LEU A 150 17.19 -17.05 7.53
N PRO A 151 17.76 -17.37 8.70
CA PRO A 151 18.98 -16.73 9.20
C PRO A 151 20.16 -16.77 8.21
N GLU A 152 20.15 -17.69 7.25
CA GLU A 152 21.18 -17.82 6.20
C GLU A 152 21.19 -16.63 5.20
N ASP A 153 20.06 -15.96 4.99
CA ASP A 153 20.00 -14.73 4.16
C ASP A 153 20.60 -13.50 4.89
N GLU A 154 20.72 -13.53 6.21
CA GLU A 154 21.38 -12.47 6.99
C GLU A 154 22.91 -12.61 6.92
N THR A 155 23.43 -13.84 6.76
CA THR A 155 24.86 -14.11 6.57
C THR A 155 25.34 -13.90 5.14
N ALA A 156 24.45 -13.92 4.14
CA ALA A 156 24.80 -13.71 2.73
C ALA A 156 24.99 -12.22 2.36
N ASP A 157 24.45 -11.30 3.17
CA ASP A 157 24.56 -9.84 2.99
C ASP A 157 25.71 -9.21 3.83
N GLU A 158 26.49 -10.01 4.58
CA GLU A 158 27.72 -9.50 5.21
C GLU A 158 28.80 -9.37 4.11
N PRO A 159 29.29 -8.14 3.78
CA PRO A 159 30.39 -8.01 2.84
C PRO A 159 31.62 -8.61 3.52
N THR A 160 32.00 -9.81 3.09
CA THR A 160 33.24 -10.48 3.46
C THR A 160 34.43 -9.64 2.96
N VAL A 161 34.76 -8.61 3.73
CA VAL A 161 35.98 -7.84 3.57
C VAL A 161 37.08 -8.60 4.32
N ALA A 162 38.03 -9.07 3.52
CA ALA A 162 39.40 -9.44 3.88
C ALA A 162 39.62 -10.81 4.53
N GLU A 163 39.85 -11.82 3.68
CA GLU A 163 40.98 -12.72 3.94
C GLU A 163 41.52 -13.35 2.65
N GLN A 164 42.41 -12.63 1.96
CA GLN A 164 43.36 -13.25 1.03
C GLN A 164 44.56 -12.32 0.80
N ARG A 165 45.51 -12.34 1.75
CA ARG A 165 46.89 -11.93 1.46
C ARG A 165 47.83 -12.82 2.26
N THR A 166 48.05 -14.02 1.74
CA THR A 166 49.11 -14.92 2.18
C THR A 166 50.38 -14.68 1.37
N ASP A 167 51.48 -14.62 2.14
CA ASP A 167 52.89 -14.49 1.80
C ASP A 167 53.41 -15.14 0.51
N ARG A 168 54.35 -14.43 -0.13
CA ARG A 168 55.51 -15.02 -0.84
C ARG A 168 56.75 -14.12 -0.69
N PRO A 169 57.94 -14.66 -0.33
CA PRO A 169 59.17 -13.86 -0.26
C PRO A 169 60.17 -14.15 -1.41
N VAL A 170 61.04 -13.15 -1.66
CA VAL A 170 62.38 -13.13 -2.35
C VAL A 170 62.33 -13.31 -3.91
N VAL A 171 63.04 -12.59 -4.81
CA VAL A 171 64.45 -12.11 -4.89
C VAL A 171 64.66 -11.01 -5.98
N ASP A 172 65.47 -9.99 -5.64
CA ASP A 172 66.50 -9.19 -6.38
C ASP A 172 66.27 -8.73 -7.86
N ARG A 173 66.39 -7.40 -8.14
CA ARG A 173 67.63 -6.76 -8.67
C ARG A 173 67.41 -5.39 -9.37
N THR A 174 68.24 -4.41 -8.96
CA THR A 174 68.78 -3.18 -9.63
C THR A 174 67.84 -2.09 -10.17
N GLU A 175 67.84 -0.90 -9.55
CA GLU A 175 68.58 0.34 -9.94
C GLU A 175 67.79 1.23 -10.92
N ASP A 176 67.29 2.39 -10.47
CA ASP A 176 67.91 3.68 -10.78
C ASP A 176 67.18 4.87 -10.08
N ARG A 177 67.95 5.55 -9.22
CA ARG A 177 68.17 7.01 -9.14
C ARG A 177 67.01 8.06 -9.06
N VAL A 178 67.26 8.98 -8.10
CA VAL A 178 66.93 10.44 -8.03
C VAL A 178 65.63 10.88 -7.33
N THR A 179 65.80 11.19 -6.03
CA THR A 179 65.33 12.37 -5.26
C THR A 179 64.20 13.25 -5.80
N ASP A 180 63.14 13.48 -5.00
CA ASP A 180 62.99 14.71 -4.19
C ASP A 180 61.79 14.62 -3.21
N GLU A 181 62.03 14.93 -1.95
CA GLU A 181 61.07 15.30 -0.89
C GLU A 181 61.65 16.60 -0.29
N PRO A 182 60.91 17.53 0.37
CA PRO A 182 59.66 17.29 1.11
C PRO A 182 58.64 18.47 1.08
N ARG A 183 57.43 18.28 1.63
CA ARG A 183 56.83 19.15 2.70
C ARG A 183 55.28 19.12 2.78
N ARG A 184 54.86 18.65 3.95
CA ARG A 184 54.01 19.30 4.98
C ARG A 184 52.47 19.12 4.96
N ARG A 185 52.07 18.45 6.07
CA ARG A 185 50.99 18.75 7.05
C ARG A 185 49.58 18.34 6.61
N SER A 186 48.99 17.26 7.14
CA SER A 186 48.53 16.98 8.52
C SER A 186 47.50 17.99 9.03
N PHE A 187 46.58 17.53 9.90
CA PHE A 187 45.46 18.23 10.58
C PHE A 187 44.12 18.08 9.82
N LEU A 188 43.05 17.45 10.32
CA LEU A 188 42.65 17.06 11.68
C LEU A 188 41.63 15.91 11.64
N ARG A 189 41.93 14.87 12.41
CA ARG A 189 41.01 13.86 12.95
C ARG A 189 40.30 14.48 14.16
N ARG A 190 38.98 14.36 14.27
CA ARG A 190 38.26 14.65 15.52
C ARG A 190 37.27 13.53 15.84
N ASP A 191 37.74 12.62 16.70
CA ASP A 191 36.92 11.73 17.51
C ASP A 191 36.22 12.55 18.59
N HIS A 192 34.90 12.38 18.76
CA HIS A 192 34.22 12.71 20.02
C HIS A 192 33.35 11.53 20.44
N ASN A 193 33.97 10.65 21.23
CA ASN A 193 33.31 9.77 22.19
C ASN A 193 33.04 10.58 23.47
N GLY A 194 31.79 10.65 23.92
CA GLY A 194 31.38 11.34 25.14
C GLY A 194 30.16 10.67 25.75
N ARG A 195 30.39 9.83 26.75
CA ARG A 195 29.39 9.20 27.62
C ARG A 195 28.83 10.20 28.64
N GLY A 196 27.53 10.06 28.94
CA GLY A 196 26.90 10.28 30.26
C GLY A 196 26.09 11.58 30.43
N PRO A 197 25.09 11.64 31.35
CA PRO A 197 24.89 10.71 32.47
C PRO A 197 23.53 9.98 32.51
N GLU A 198 23.61 8.83 33.17
CA GLU A 198 22.59 8.03 33.81
C GLU A 198 21.71 8.86 34.76
N VAL A 199 20.39 8.71 34.65
CA VAL A 199 19.43 9.20 35.66
C VAL A 199 18.69 7.99 36.20
N THR A 200 19.16 7.53 37.35
CA THR A 200 18.50 6.62 38.29
C THR A 200 17.34 7.34 38.98
N HIS A 201 16.15 6.75 38.97
CA HIS A 201 15.07 6.88 39.98
C HIS A 201 13.98 5.87 39.58
N GLU A 202 13.32 5.10 40.42
CA GLU A 202 13.45 4.69 41.82
C GLU A 202 12.44 3.52 41.89
N GLU A 203 12.89 2.31 42.22
CA GLU A 203 11.99 1.21 42.55
C GLU A 203 11.34 1.45 43.93
N ARG A 204 10.02 1.26 44.06
CA ARG A 204 9.45 0.61 45.25
C ARG A 204 8.01 0.09 45.03
N PRO A 205 7.61 -0.97 45.76
CA PRO A 205 6.93 -2.11 45.14
C PRO A 205 5.61 -2.45 45.91
N PRO A 206 5.11 -3.70 46.02
CA PRO A 206 3.69 -4.01 45.84
C PRO A 206 2.97 -4.47 47.13
N GLY A 207 1.64 -4.52 47.10
CA GLY A 207 0.79 -5.14 48.13
C GLY A 207 -0.56 -4.43 48.25
N LEU A 208 -1.69 -5.05 48.55
CA LEU A 208 -2.04 -6.41 48.93
C LEU A 208 -3.55 -6.58 48.66
N ALA A 209 -4.00 -7.84 48.67
CA ALA A 209 -5.37 -8.32 48.58
C ALA A 209 -6.42 -7.49 49.34
N HIS A 210 -7.62 -7.39 48.78
CA HIS A 210 -8.86 -7.99 49.28
C HIS A 210 -9.93 -7.98 48.19
#